data_AF-A0A7C6SKX6-F1
#
_entry.id   AF-A0A7C6SKX6-F1
#
_cell.length_a   1.000
_cell.length_b   1.000
_cell.length_c   1.000
_cell.angle_alpha   90.00
_cell.angle_beta   90.00
_cell.angle_gamma   90.00
#
_symmetry.space_group_name_H-M   'P 1'
#
loop_
_entity.id
_entity.type
_entity.pdbx_description
1 polymer ?
#
loop_
_entity_poly.entity_id
_entity_poly.type
_entity_poly.pdbx_seq_one_letter_code
_entity_poly.pdbx_strand_id
1 'polypeptide(L)'
;MARTYGKNNWALFLLILSGLVVGSFLGHLVKDIAVLSWLNYGINFAIGDTNTGDIIAVDLGVIVVQFGVRIKITIASVIGAISAILIYKKI
;
A
#
# COMPACT_ATOMS: atom_id res chain seq x y z
N MET A 1 -34.83 0.10 10.70
CA MET A 1 -33.84 0.27 11.78
C MET A 1 -32.44 0.34 11.17
N ALA A 2 -31.97 1.53 10.83
CA ALA A 2 -30.59 1.71 10.41
C ALA A 2 -29.73 1.68 11.68
N ARG A 3 -28.92 0.63 11.82
CA ARG A 3 -27.95 0.55 12.92
C ARG A 3 -26.98 1.71 12.73
N THR A 4 -27.01 2.68 13.64
CA THR A 4 -25.87 3.57 13.88
C THR A 4 -24.72 2.67 14.33
N TYR A 5 -23.99 2.10 13.37
CA TYR A 5 -22.64 1.64 13.62
C TYR A 5 -21.86 2.92 13.92
N GLY A 6 -21.53 3.16 15.20
CA GLY A 6 -20.75 4.31 15.61
C GLY A 6 -19.57 4.49 14.66
N LYS A 7 -19.40 5.70 14.13
CA LYS A 7 -18.50 6.04 13.02
C LYS A 7 -17.17 5.28 13.16
N ASN A 8 -17.06 4.15 12.45
CA ASN A 8 -16.03 3.18 12.78
C ASN A 8 -14.78 3.54 11.99
N ASN A 9 -13.91 4.35 12.61
CA ASN A 9 -12.65 4.75 12.00
C ASN A 9 -11.79 3.54 11.58
N TRP A 10 -11.97 2.39 12.24
CA TRP A 10 -11.35 1.12 11.85
C TRP A 10 -11.85 0.59 10.50
N ALA A 11 -13.14 0.73 10.20
CA ALA A 11 -13.68 0.31 8.91
C ALA A 11 -13.11 1.18 7.77
N LEU A 12 -12.95 2.49 8.00
CA LEU A 12 -12.28 3.41 7.08
C LEU A 12 -10.85 2.97 6.78
N PHE A 13 -10.09 2.69 7.84
CA PHE A 13 -8.69 2.29 7.73
C PHE A 13 -8.54 0.99 6.92
N LEU A 14 -9.35 -0.02 7.21
CA LEU A 14 -9.35 -1.29 6.48
C LEU A 14 -9.78 -1.12 5.02
N LEU A 15 -10.76 -0.26 4.74
CA LEU A 15 -11.17 0.06 3.38
C LEU A 15 -10.05 0.71 2.58
N ILE A 16 -9.33 1.66 3.18
CA ILE A 16 -8.18 2.32 2.52
C ILE A 16 -7.07 1.31 2.25
N LEU A 17 -6.71 0.46 3.22
CA LEU A 17 -5.70 -0.60 3.02
C LEU A 17 -6.11 -1.55 1.90
N SER A 18 -7.37 -2.01 1.90
CA SER A 18 -7.90 -2.86 0.84
C SER A 18 -7.89 -2.16 -0.52
N GLY A 19 -8.29 -0.90 -0.58
CA GLY A 19 -8.28 -0.09 -1.81
C GLY A 19 -6.87 0.10 -2.37
N LEU A 20 -5.88 0.27 -1.49
CA LEU A 20 -4.49 0.40 -1.88
C LEU A 20 -3.95 -0.91 -2.45
N VAL A 21 -4.24 -2.05 -1.82
CA VAL A 21 -3.85 -3.38 -2.32
C VAL A 21 -4.50 -3.69 -3.66
N VAL A 22 -5.83 -3.50 -3.77
CA VAL A 22 -6.58 -3.75 -5.00
C VAL A 22 -6.13 -2.82 -6.13
N GLY A 23 -5.93 -1.52 -5.83
CA GLY A 23 -5.43 -0.55 -6.80
C GLY A 23 -4.03 -0.90 -7.31
N SER A 24 -3.11 -1.27 -6.41
CA SER A 24 -1.76 -1.69 -6.80
C SER A 24 -1.76 -2.96 -7.65
N PHE A 25 -2.61 -3.94 -7.32
CA PHE A 25 -2.79 -5.16 -8.08
C PHE A 25 -3.31 -4.88 -9.50
N LEU A 26 -4.33 -4.04 -9.63
CA LEU A 26 -4.85 -3.60 -10.94
C LEU A 26 -3.78 -2.86 -11.75
N GLY A 27 -3.03 -1.95 -11.14
CA GLY A 27 -1.91 -1.28 -11.81
C GLY A 27 -0.85 -2.25 -12.33
N HIS A 28 -0.58 -3.33 -11.58
CA HIS A 28 0.36 -4.36 -12.01
C HIS A 28 -0.16 -5.19 -13.19
N LEU A 29 -1.44 -5.53 -13.21
CA LEU A 29 -2.05 -6.31 -14.30
C LEU A 29 -2.07 -5.56 -15.63
N VAL A 30 -2.19 -4.23 -15.57
CA VAL A 30 -2.36 -3.38 -16.75
C VAL A 30 -1.02 -2.76 -17.20
N LYS A 31 0.10 -3.19 -16.60
CA LYS A 31 1.45 -2.69 -16.92
C LYS A 31 1.83 -2.90 -18.40
N ASP A 32 1.34 -3.97 -19.02
CA ASP A 32 1.71 -4.38 -20.37
C ASP A 32 0.92 -3.61 -21.46
N ILE A 33 -0.08 -2.82 -21.07
CA ILE A 33 -0.85 -1.98 -21.99
C ILE A 33 -0.17 -0.60 -22.07
N ALA A 34 0.37 -0.25 -23.24
CA ALA A 34 1.14 0.99 -23.44
C ALA A 34 0.44 2.26 -22.89
N VAL A 35 -0.87 2.38 -23.10
CA VAL A 35 -1.69 3.52 -22.66
C VAL A 35 -1.96 3.53 -21.15
N LEU A 36 -1.86 2.40 -20.46
CA LEU A 36 -2.16 2.27 -19.03
C LEU A 36 -0.93 1.90 -18.19
N SER A 37 0.24 1.71 -18.81
CA SER A 37 1.53 1.47 -18.15
C SER A 37 1.85 2.53 -17.08
N TRP A 38 1.33 3.75 -17.26
CA TRP A 38 1.53 4.84 -16.32
C TRP A 38 0.89 4.61 -14.95
N LEU A 39 -0.16 3.78 -14.87
CA LEU A 39 -0.79 3.41 -13.60
C LEU A 39 0.16 2.65 -12.67
N ASN A 40 1.16 1.97 -13.24
CA ASN A 40 2.20 1.25 -12.49
C ASN A 40 3.41 2.14 -12.14
N TYR A 41 3.46 3.40 -12.58
CA TYR A 41 4.42 4.35 -12.03
C TYR A 41 4.14 4.52 -10.54
N GLY A 42 5.20 4.54 -9.75
CA GLY A 42 5.08 4.53 -8.31
C GLY A 42 6.40 4.81 -7.63
N ILE A 43 6.29 5.29 -6.39
CA ILE A 43 7.43 5.55 -5.52
C ILE A 43 7.66 4.30 -4.68
N ASN A 44 8.91 3.84 -4.62
CA ASN A 44 9.31 2.79 -3.70
C ASN A 44 9.62 3.44 -2.35
N PHE A 45 8.73 3.25 -1.38
CA PHE A 45 8.97 3.64 -0.01
C PHE A 45 9.65 2.49 0.72
N ALA A 46 10.84 2.70 1.24
CA ALA A 46 11.59 1.70 1.98
C ALA A 46 11.91 2.25 3.38
N ILE A 47 11.61 1.47 4.41
CA ILE A 47 12.09 1.71 5.77
C ILE A 47 13.06 0.57 6.07
N GLY A 48 14.34 0.88 6.28
CA GLY A 48 15.42 -0.11 6.41
C GLY A 48 15.85 -0.66 5.05
N ASP A 49 16.34 0.20 4.16
CA ASP A 49 16.80 -0.20 2.83
C ASP A 49 17.99 -1.16 2.95
N THR A 50 17.82 -2.39 2.45
CA THR A 50 18.85 -3.43 2.41
C THR A 50 20.06 -3.05 1.54
N ASN A 51 19.96 -2.00 0.71
CA ASN A 51 21.03 -1.59 -0.22
C ASN A 51 21.78 -0.34 0.21
N THR A 52 21.27 0.39 1.22
CA THR A 52 21.82 1.67 1.64
C THR A 52 21.87 1.71 3.17
N GLY A 53 22.89 1.08 3.77
CA GLY A 53 23.53 1.41 5.07
C GLY A 53 22.71 1.54 6.37
N ASP A 54 21.47 2.01 6.32
CA ASP A 54 20.52 2.17 7.42
C ASP A 54 19.82 0.83 7.69
N ILE A 55 20.65 -0.16 7.97
CA ILE A 55 20.22 -1.48 8.35
C ILE A 55 19.94 -1.39 9.85
N ILE A 56 18.68 -1.58 10.24
CA ILE A 56 18.38 -2.07 11.58
C ILE A 56 18.83 -3.54 11.60
N ALA A 57 20.14 -3.75 11.54
CA ALA A 57 20.79 -5.05 11.61
C ALA A 57 21.19 -5.28 13.05
N VAL A 58 20.62 -6.31 13.64
CA VAL A 58 21.14 -6.85 14.90
C VAL A 58 22.09 -7.96 14.52
N ASP A 59 23.39 -7.66 14.59
CA ASP A 59 24.46 -8.65 14.41
C ASP A 59 24.77 -9.31 15.76
N LEU A 60 24.48 -10.61 15.85
CA LEU A 60 24.72 -11.42 17.05
C LEU A 60 26.01 -12.25 16.93
N GLY A 61 26.89 -11.96 15.95
CA GLY A 61 28.18 -12.63 15.75
C GLY A 61 28.11 -14.01 15.08
N VAL A 62 26.94 -14.64 15.03
CA VAL A 62 26.69 -15.92 14.32
C VAL A 62 25.53 -15.82 13.31
N ILE A 63 24.58 -14.92 13.55
CA ILE A 63 23.39 -14.72 12.70
C ILE A 63 23.13 -13.21 12.59
N VAL A 64 22.92 -12.73 11.36
CA VAL A 64 22.53 -11.34 11.07
C VAL A 64 21.04 -11.33 10.71
N VAL A 65 20.24 -10.57 11.48
CA VAL A 65 18.81 -10.36 11.19
C VAL A 65 18.62 -8.94 10.67
N GLN A 66 18.16 -8.82 9.42
CA GLN A 66 17.88 -7.54 8.77
C GLN A 66 16.37 -7.34 8.70
N PHE A 67 15.87 -6.29 9.34
CA PHE A 67 14.47 -5.88 9.22
C PHE A 67 14.37 -4.73 8.21
N GLY A 68 13.74 -5.00 7.07
CA GLY A 68 13.46 -3.99 6.05
C GLY A 68 12.06 -4.17 5.49
N VAL A 69 11.32 -3.06 5.33
CA VAL A 69 9.98 -3.04 4.72
C VAL A 69 10.04 -2.18 3.47
N ARG A 70 9.78 -2.79 2.31
CA ARG A 70 9.64 -2.09 1.02
C ARG A 70 8.19 -2.12 0.55
N ILE A 71 7.61 -0.95 0.37
CA ILE A 71 6.25 -0.75 -0.14
C ILE A 71 6.33 0.10 -1.41
N LYS A 72 5.90 -0.46 -2.54
CA LYS A 72 5.73 0.31 -3.78
C LYS A 72 4.32 0.90 -3.81
N ILE A 73 4.22 2.22 -3.72
CA ILE A 73 2.95 2.95 -3.87
C ILE A 73 2.84 3.40 -5.32
N THR A 74 1.90 2.79 -6.07
CA THR A 74 1.66 3.12 -7.48
C THR A 74 0.55 4.14 -7.62
N ILE A 75 0.50 4.84 -8.76
CA ILE A 75 -0.60 5.75 -9.09
C ILE A 75 -1.94 5.00 -9.05
N ALA A 76 -1.96 3.73 -9.48
CA ALA A 76 -3.12 2.86 -9.34
C ALA A 76 -3.55 2.63 -7.89
N SER A 77 -2.60 2.51 -6.95
CA SER A 77 -2.93 2.37 -5.52
C SER A 77 -3.51 3.65 -4.93
N VAL A 78 -3.05 4.82 -5.38
CA VAL A 78 -3.63 6.12 -4.99
C VAL A 78 -5.08 6.23 -5.47
N ILE A 79 -5.35 5.84 -6.72
CA ILE A 79 -6.72 5.80 -7.26
C ILE A 79 -7.59 4.83 -6.45
N GLY A 80 -7.08 3.63 -6.16
CA GLY A 80 -7.79 2.65 -5.33
C GLY A 80 -8.12 3.16 -3.92
N ALA A 81 -7.21 3.91 -3.30
CA ALA A 81 -7.45 4.55 -2.00
C ALA A 81 -8.52 5.64 -2.09
N ILE A 82 -8.53 6.47 -3.13
CA ILE A 82 -9.57 7.48 -3.36
C ILE A 82 -10.93 6.81 -3.55
N SER A 83 -11.00 5.74 -4.35
CA SER A 83 -12.23 4.96 -4.53
C SER A 83 -12.73 4.38 -3.21
N ALA A 84 -11.85 3.88 -2.35
CA ALA A 84 -12.22 3.38 -1.03
C ALA A 84 -12.83 4.46 -0.13
N ILE A 85 -12.28 5.68 -0.15
CA ILE A 85 -12.84 6.83 0.58
C ILE A 85 -14.25 7.18 0.07
N LEU A 86 -14.45 7.17 -1.26
CA LEU A 86 -15.75 7.43 -1.86
C LEU A 86 -16.79 6.37 -1.47
N ILE A 87 -16.39 5.09 -1.45
CA ILE A 87 -17.24 3.99 -1.01
C ILE A 87 -17.61 4.16 0.47
N TYR A 88 -16.64 4.47 1.34
CA TYR A 88 -16.92 4.70 2.75
C TYR A 88 -17.87 5.88 2.97
N LYS A 89 -17.74 6.97 2.21
CA LYS A 89 -18.66 8.11 2.31
C LYS A 89 -20.10 7.76 1.93
N LYS A 90 -20.30 6.72 1.13
CA LYS A 90 -21.62 6.26 0.66
C LYS A 90 -22.24 5.21 1.60
N ILE A 91 -21.46 4.59 2.47
CA ILE A 91 -21.88 3.63 3.50
C ILE A 91 -22.32 4.38 4.75
#